data_AF-V8QQY7-F1
#
_entry.id   AF-V8QQY7-F1
#
_cell.length_a   1.000
_cell.length_b   1.000
_cell.length_c   1.000
_cell.angle_alpha   90.00
_cell.angle_beta   90.00
_cell.angle_gamma   90.00
#
_symmetry.space_group_name_H-M   'P 1'
#
loop_
_entity.id
_entity.type
_entity.pdbx_description
1 polymer ?
#
loop_
_entity_poly.entity_id
_entity_poly.type
_entity_poly.pdbx_seq_one_letter_code
_entity_poly.pdbx_strand_id
1 'polypeptide(L)'
;MRKLLFMLVGTGALLAACAKPPVAPPLTESQLQALNCKQIGRETDKLNLQVNQLRGNDALFGPDERDKQAAISAAEFRLQQLRTQSVRKLCVFG
;
A
#
# COMPACT_ATOMS: atom_id res chain seq x y z
N MET A 1 -25.97 53.92 -1.71
CA MET A 1 -25.06 53.77 -2.87
C MET A 1 -24.09 52.65 -2.55
N ARG A 2 -24.39 51.40 -2.95
CA ARG A 2 -23.94 50.76 -4.20
C ARG A 2 -22.42 50.83 -4.37
N LYS A 3 -21.74 49.71 -4.08
CA LYS A 3 -20.70 49.16 -4.94
C LYS A 3 -20.59 47.65 -4.68
N LEU A 4 -21.26 46.96 -5.59
CA LEU A 4 -21.17 45.55 -5.90
C LEU A 4 -19.92 45.34 -6.77
N LEU A 5 -19.44 44.09 -6.81
CA LEU A 5 -18.44 43.53 -7.74
C LEU A 5 -16.97 43.64 -7.26
N PHE A 6 -16.08 42.67 -7.44
CA PHE A 6 -15.91 41.77 -8.58
C PHE A 6 -15.05 40.55 -8.17
N MET A 7 -15.47 39.37 -8.64
CA MET A 7 -14.70 38.17 -9.05
C MET A 7 -13.77 37.43 -8.06
N LEU A 8 -14.02 36.13 -7.81
CA LEU A 8 -13.72 34.96 -8.67
C LEU A 8 -12.21 34.81 -8.93
N VAL A 9 -11.73 33.63 -8.53
CA VAL A 9 -10.58 32.82 -8.98
C VAL A 9 -9.94 32.32 -7.69
N GLY A 10 -10.28 31.12 -7.24
CA GLY A 10 -9.92 29.94 -8.01
C GLY A 10 -8.48 29.55 -7.77
N THR A 11 -8.00 29.65 -6.52
CA THR A 11 -6.90 28.82 -6.04
C THR A 11 -7.45 27.85 -5.02
N GLY A 12 -8.43 27.05 -5.47
CA GLY A 12 -8.48 25.68 -4.98
C GLY A 12 -7.14 25.10 -5.34
N ALA A 13 -6.21 25.10 -4.40
CA ALA A 13 -5.00 24.32 -4.50
C ALA A 13 -5.49 22.92 -4.78
N LEU A 14 -5.44 22.52 -6.05
CA LEU A 14 -5.44 21.15 -6.47
C LEU A 14 -4.23 20.59 -5.74
N LEU A 15 -4.47 20.12 -4.51
CA LEU A 15 -3.72 19.05 -3.92
C LEU A 15 -3.88 17.95 -4.96
N ALA A 16 -2.98 17.97 -5.95
CA ALA A 16 -2.53 16.77 -6.61
C ALA A 16 -2.08 15.92 -5.45
N ALA A 17 -3.02 15.15 -4.91
CA ALA A 17 -2.73 14.05 -4.05
C ALA A 17 -1.87 13.18 -4.96
N CYS A 18 -0.56 13.33 -4.84
CA CYS A 18 0.39 12.33 -5.24
C CYS A 18 -0.06 11.11 -4.47
N ALA A 19 -0.93 10.32 -5.09
CA ALA A 19 -1.46 9.10 -4.53
C ALA A 19 -0.26 8.16 -4.50
N LYS A 20 0.55 8.31 -3.45
CA LYS A 20 1.69 7.45 -3.20
C LYS A 20 1.15 6.03 -3.32
N PRO A 21 1.78 5.16 -4.13
CA PRO A 21 1.25 3.83 -4.37
C PRO A 21 0.97 3.16 -3.03
N PRO A 22 -0.18 2.49 -2.89
CA PRO A 22 -0.71 2.10 -1.60
C PRO A 22 0.28 1.19 -0.88
N VAL A 23 0.94 1.70 0.16
CA VAL A 23 1.87 0.92 0.98
C VAL A 23 1.04 -0.03 1.83
N ALA A 24 1.34 -1.33 1.79
CA ALA A 24 0.63 -2.29 2.62
C ALA A 24 1.04 -2.10 4.09
N PRO A 25 0.14 -1.66 4.98
CA PRO A 25 0.51 -1.42 6.37
C PRO A 25 0.82 -2.75 7.07
N PRO A 26 1.71 -2.76 8.08
CA PRO A 26 1.93 -3.90 8.96
C PRO A 26 0.62 -4.44 9.53
N LEU A 27 0.54 -5.76 9.66
CA LEU A 27 -0.57 -6.41 10.35
C LEU A 27 -0.31 -6.41 11.86
N THR A 28 -1.33 -6.09 12.65
CA THR A 28 -1.29 -6.29 14.10
C THR A 28 -1.34 -7.78 14.43
N GLU A 29 -0.96 -8.14 15.65
CA GLU A 29 -1.05 -9.54 16.08
C GLU A 29 -2.49 -10.06 16.05
N SER A 30 -3.47 -9.27 16.50
CA SER A 30 -4.89 -9.63 16.43
C SER A 30 -5.37 -9.87 15.00
N GLN A 31 -4.93 -9.05 14.04
CA GLN A 31 -5.22 -9.26 12.63
C GLN A 31 -4.59 -10.56 12.11
N LEU A 32 -3.32 -10.83 12.43
CA LEU A 32 -2.64 -12.08 12.04
C LEU A 32 -3.34 -13.32 12.61
N GLN A 33 -3.78 -13.27 13.86
CA GLN A 33 -4.48 -14.37 14.51
C GLN A 33 -5.85 -14.64 13.89
N ALA A 34 -6.57 -13.58 13.50
CA ALA A 34 -7.90 -13.68 12.88
C ALA A 34 -7.89 -14.28 11.46
N LEU A 35 -6.76 -14.26 10.75
CA LEU A 35 -6.67 -14.80 9.40
C LEU A 35 -6.73 -16.35 9.38
N ASN A 36 -7.52 -16.91 8.48
CA ASN A 36 -7.50 -18.33 8.14
C ASN A 36 -6.53 -18.64 6.99
N CYS A 37 -6.17 -19.90 6.78
CA CYS A 37 -5.19 -20.29 5.77
C CYS A 37 -5.57 -19.84 4.34
N LYS A 38 -6.86 -19.88 3.98
CA LYS A 38 -7.33 -19.40 2.67
C LYS A 38 -7.11 -17.89 2.50
N GLN A 39 -7.31 -17.10 3.55
CA GLN A 39 -7.03 -15.67 3.55
C GLN A 39 -5.52 -15.39 3.51
N ILE A 40 -4.73 -16.14 4.28
CA ILE A 40 -3.26 -16.02 4.28
C ILE A 40 -2.70 -16.29 2.88
N GLY A 41 -3.13 -17.35 2.20
CA GLY A 41 -2.71 -17.66 0.83
C GLY A 41 -3.02 -16.52 -0.15
N ARG A 42 -4.28 -16.07 -0.19
CA ARG A 42 -4.70 -14.97 -1.08
C ARG A 42 -3.98 -13.65 -0.81
N GLU A 43 -3.80 -13.29 0.46
CA GLU A 43 -3.07 -12.06 0.82
C GLU A 43 -1.59 -12.17 0.48
N THR A 44 -0.98 -13.36 0.63
CA THR A 44 0.40 -13.63 0.23
C THR A 44 0.56 -13.47 -1.29
N ASP A 45 -0.33 -14.06 -2.09
CA ASP A 45 -0.29 -13.94 -3.56
C ASP A 45 -0.46 -12.49 -4.01
N LYS A 46 -1.43 -11.78 -3.43
CA LYS A 46 -1.66 -10.35 -3.70
C LYS A 46 -0.41 -9.52 -3.39
N LEU A 47 0.23 -9.74 -2.23
CA LEU A 47 1.43 -9.01 -1.85
C LEU A 47 2.63 -9.35 -2.74
N ASN A 48 2.79 -10.61 -3.17
CA ASN A 48 3.83 -10.98 -4.13
C ASN A 48 3.66 -10.21 -5.46
N LEU A 49 2.43 -10.16 -5.99
CA LEU A 49 2.13 -9.38 -7.20
C LEU A 49 2.43 -7.90 -6.98
N GLN A 50 2.04 -7.35 -5.82
CA GLN A 50 2.30 -5.96 -5.49
C GLN A 50 3.81 -5.68 -5.41
N VAL A 51 4.59 -6.48 -4.68
CA VAL A 51 6.07 -6.33 -4.60
C VAL A 51 6.69 -6.37 -5.99
N ASN A 52 6.26 -7.30 -6.86
CA ASN A 52 6.75 -7.38 -8.23
C ASN A 52 6.40 -6.12 -9.04
N GLN A 53 5.19 -5.59 -8.90
CA GLN A 53 4.79 -4.33 -9.53
C GLN A 53 5.62 -3.15 -9.02
N LEU A 54 5.86 -3.04 -7.71
CA LEU A 54 6.65 -1.97 -7.14
C LEU A 54 8.11 -2.03 -7.61
N ARG A 55 8.67 -3.23 -7.79
CA ARG A 55 10.03 -3.43 -8.29
C ARG A 55 10.18 -3.12 -9.78
N GLY A 56 9.18 -3.45 -10.58
CA GLY A 56 9.23 -3.34 -12.05
C GLY A 56 8.65 -2.05 -12.63
N ASN A 57 8.05 -1.18 -11.82
CA ASN A 57 7.35 0.01 -12.31
C ASN A 57 7.87 1.30 -11.66
N ASP A 58 9.00 1.77 -12.17
CA ASP A 58 9.67 3.02 -11.73
C ASP A 58 8.79 4.26 -11.93
N ALA A 59 7.87 4.22 -12.89
CA ALA A 59 6.96 5.33 -13.19
C ALA A 59 5.94 5.60 -12.06
N LEU A 60 5.68 4.64 -11.16
CA LEU A 60 4.73 4.81 -10.05
C LEU A 60 5.25 5.70 -8.91
N PHE A 61 6.57 5.88 -8.81
CA PHE A 61 7.21 6.54 -7.66
C PHE A 61 7.83 7.91 -8.01
N GLY A 62 7.83 8.29 -9.29
CA GLY A 62 8.52 9.50 -9.73
C GLY A 62 10.03 9.42 -9.47
N PRO A 63 10.76 10.54 -9.34
CA PRO A 63 12.22 10.52 -9.13
C PRO A 63 12.65 10.10 -7.71
N ASP A 64 11.73 9.82 -6.79
CA ASP A 64 12.05 9.51 -5.40
C ASP A 64 12.18 8.00 -5.15
N GLU A 65 13.40 7.49 -5.37
CA GLU A 65 13.77 6.10 -5.09
C GLU A 65 13.60 5.71 -3.61
N ARG A 66 13.58 6.68 -2.67
CA ARG A 66 13.40 6.37 -1.24
C ARG A 66 11.97 5.94 -0.96
N ASP A 67 11.00 6.60 -1.58
CA ASP A 67 9.58 6.25 -1.45
C ASP A 67 9.31 4.86 -2.05
N LYS A 68 9.95 4.54 -3.18
CA LYS A 68 9.91 3.20 -3.78
C LYS A 68 10.46 2.13 -2.84
N GLN A 69 11.66 2.35 -2.31
CA GLN A 69 12.29 1.40 -1.40
C GLN A 69 11.50 1.22 -0.11
N ALA A 70 10.93 2.30 0.44
CA ALA A 70 10.06 2.24 1.60
C ALA A 70 8.80 1.39 1.35
N ALA A 71 8.15 1.57 0.20
CA ALA A 71 6.96 0.82 -0.17
C ALA A 71 7.26 -0.68 -0.38
N ILE A 72 8.38 -1.01 -1.04
CA ILE A 72 8.85 -2.39 -1.19
C ILE A 72 9.12 -3.01 0.18
N SER A 73 9.87 -2.30 1.04
CA SER A 73 10.25 -2.81 2.37
C SER A 73 9.04 -3.08 3.26
N ALA A 74 8.02 -2.21 3.21
CA ALA A 74 6.77 -2.40 3.95
C ALA A 74 5.94 -3.59 3.43
N ALA A 75 5.85 -3.75 2.11
CA ALA A 75 5.15 -4.89 1.50
C ALA A 75 5.85 -6.21 1.82
N GLU A 76 7.18 -6.26 1.76
CA GLU A 76 7.99 -7.40 2.15
C GLU A 76 7.85 -7.74 3.63
N PHE A 77 7.82 -6.72 4.50
CA PHE A 77 7.60 -6.92 5.93
C PHE A 77 6.26 -7.62 6.19
N ARG A 78 5.16 -7.12 5.60
CA ARG A 78 3.85 -7.75 5.74
C ARG A 78 3.81 -9.17 5.18
N LEU A 79 4.47 -9.40 4.05
CA LEU A 79 4.61 -10.73 3.46
C LEU A 79 5.30 -11.71 4.42
N GLN A 80 6.34 -11.25 5.11
CA GLN A 80 7.03 -12.05 6.13
C GLN A 80 6.13 -12.35 7.34
N GLN A 81 5.28 -11.41 7.76
CA GLN A 81 4.30 -11.66 8.82
C GLN A 81 3.31 -12.77 8.42
N LEU A 82 2.81 -12.74 7.18
CA LEU A 82 1.90 -13.77 6.67
C LEU A 82 2.56 -15.14 6.53
N ARG A 83 3.81 -15.20 6.05
CA ARG A 83 4.60 -16.45 5.97
C ARG A 83 4.88 -17.04 7.35
N THR A 84 5.20 -16.19 8.31
CA THR A 84 5.38 -16.64 9.70
C THR A 84 4.08 -17.23 10.24
N GLN A 85 2.96 -16.56 9.96
CA GLN A 85 1.65 -17.02 10.39
C GLN A 85 1.18 -18.28 9.66
N SER A 86 1.54 -18.47 8.39
CA SER A 86 1.23 -19.69 7.65
C SER A 86 1.92 -20.90 8.27
N VAL A 87 3.19 -20.75 8.68
CA VAL A 87 3.95 -21.80 9.37
C VAL A 87 3.32 -22.09 10.73
N ARG A 88 3.01 -21.06 11.53
CA ARG A 88 2.37 -21.21 12.85
C ARG A 88 1.04 -21.95 12.77
N LYS A 89 0.27 -21.75 11.70
CA LYS A 89 -1.04 -22.40 11.48
C LYS A 89 -0.95 -23.69 10.67
N LEU A 90 0.24 -24.14 10.30
CA LEU A 90 0.46 -25.32 9.45
C LEU A 90 -0.35 -25.26 8.14
N CYS A 91 -0.46 -24.07 7.56
CA CYS A 91 -1.18 -23.88 6.31
C CYS A 91 -0.44 -24.57 5.16
N VAL A 92 -1.16 -25.36 4.37
CA VAL A 92 -0.68 -25.94 3.12
C VAL A 92 -1.37 -25.21 1.97
N PHE A 93 -0.58 -24.74 1.01
CA PHE A 93 -1.07 -24.10 -0.21
C PHE A 93 -0.88 -25.09 -1.36
N GLY A 94 -1.96 -25.38 -2.09
CA GLY A 94 -1.98 -26.31 -3.21
C GLY A 94 -2.74 -25.72 -4.38
#